data_AF-A0A3B0RXP8-F1
#
_entry.id   AF-A0A3B0RXP8-F1
#
_cell.length_a   1.000
_cell.length_b   1.000
_cell.length_c   1.000
_cell.angle_alpha   90.00
_cell.angle_beta   90.00
_cell.angle_gamma   90.00
#
_symmetry.space_group_name_H-M   'P 1'
#
loop_
_entity.id
_entity.type
_entity.pdbx_description
1 polymer ?
#
loop_
_entity_poly.entity_id
_entity_poly.type
_entity_poly.pdbx_seq_one_letter_code
_entity_poly.pdbx_strand_id
1 'polypeptide(L)'
;MKTYNHLKILALLVLILIWTSPALRAQSQFPDVVSSNLADNLYTYRAIITSVYDGDTVTADIDLGMKIWLRGERLRLWGIDTPELRRGTRRQAARKARDFLRIQILGQKVIIKTIRDRKGKYGRYLAVIYKGQVNINELMISKSYARRYKVRRKLQLTTDLSN
;
A
#
# COMPACT_ATOMS: atom_id res chain seq x y z
N MET A 1 34.18 33.92 -55.40
CA MET A 1 33.47 34.34 -54.16
C MET A 1 32.01 33.87 -54.14
N LYS A 2 31.73 32.56 -54.38
CA LYS A 2 30.36 32.00 -54.46
C LYS A 2 30.11 30.73 -53.61
N THR A 3 31.14 30.21 -52.94
CA THR A 3 31.06 28.92 -52.22
C THR A 3 30.68 29.04 -50.74
N TYR A 4 30.81 30.23 -50.13
CA TYR A 4 30.59 30.44 -48.69
C TYR A 4 29.09 30.41 -48.29
N ASN A 5 28.19 30.75 -49.22
CA ASN A 5 26.76 30.82 -48.95
C ASN A 5 26.11 29.44 -48.91
N HIS A 6 26.55 28.50 -49.76
CA HIS A 6 26.02 27.14 -49.76
C HIS A 6 26.42 26.36 -48.49
N LEU A 7 27.66 26.53 -48.00
CA LEU A 7 28.11 25.90 -46.75
C LEU A 7 27.33 26.39 -45.52
N LYS A 8 27.00 27.70 -45.46
CA LYS A 8 26.18 28.28 -44.38
C LYS A 8 24.74 27.79 -44.41
N ILE A 9 24.14 27.65 -45.61
CA ILE A 9 22.78 27.14 -45.78
C ILE A 9 22.70 25.66 -45.38
N LEU A 10 23.70 24.84 -45.74
CA LEU A 10 23.79 23.45 -45.31
C LEU A 10 23.94 23.30 -43.79
N ALA A 11 24.78 24.12 -43.15
CA ALA A 11 24.93 24.12 -41.69
C ALA A 11 23.63 24.51 -40.95
N LEU A 12 22.87 25.46 -41.49
CA LEU A 12 21.59 25.89 -40.93
C LEU A 12 20.51 24.82 -41.06
N LEU A 13 20.46 24.11 -42.19
CA LEU A 13 19.52 23.00 -42.41
C LEU A 13 19.79 21.79 -41.50
N VAL A 14 21.07 21.49 -41.23
CA VAL A 14 21.45 20.43 -40.27
C VAL A 14 21.04 20.81 -38.83
N LEU A 15 21.17 22.08 -38.44
CA LEU A 15 20.71 22.57 -37.12
C LEU A 15 19.19 22.49 -36.96
N ILE A 16 18.42 22.76 -38.02
CA ILE A 16 16.95 22.63 -38.03
C ILE A 16 16.52 21.15 -37.96
N LEU A 17 17.24 20.25 -38.63
CA LEU A 17 17.02 18.79 -38.55
C LEU A 17 17.27 18.21 -37.15
N ILE A 18 18.24 18.75 -36.40
CA ILE A 18 18.52 18.36 -35.01
C ILE A 18 17.39 18.84 -34.07
N TRP A 19 16.77 19.99 -34.33
CA TRP A 19 15.71 20.55 -33.47
C TRP A 19 14.28 20.06 -33.80
N THR A 20 14.11 19.44 -34.97
CA THR A 20 12.81 18.91 -35.44
C THR A 20 12.68 17.40 -35.28
N SER A 21 13.74 16.71 -34.84
CA SER A 21 13.71 15.27 -34.60
C SER A 21 12.89 14.93 -33.34
N PRO A 22 11.67 14.36 -33.45
CA PRO A 22 10.87 13.97 -32.28
C PRO A 22 11.58 12.90 -31.41
N ALA A 23 12.56 12.19 -31.98
CA ALA A 23 13.37 11.19 -31.29
C ALA A 23 14.21 11.74 -30.13
N LEU A 24 14.52 13.05 -30.09
CA LEU A 24 15.24 13.69 -28.97
C LEU A 24 14.31 14.22 -27.87
N ARG A 25 12.99 14.28 -28.12
CA ARG A 25 11.99 14.71 -27.12
C ARG A 25 11.34 13.55 -26.36
N ALA A 26 11.55 12.32 -26.79
CA ALA A 26 10.95 11.13 -26.19
C ALA A 26 11.95 10.38 -25.32
N GLN A 27 12.54 11.07 -24.34
CA GLN A 27 13.04 10.38 -23.16
C GLN A 27 12.58 11.16 -21.93
N SER A 28 11.31 10.96 -21.59
CA SER A 28 10.82 11.16 -20.24
C SER A 28 11.62 10.23 -19.33
N GLN A 29 12.78 10.69 -18.85
CA GLN A 29 13.63 9.97 -17.91
C GLN A 29 12.97 10.01 -16.53
N PHE A 30 11.91 9.23 -16.34
CA PHE A 30 11.61 8.70 -15.02
C PHE A 30 12.30 7.33 -14.97
N PRO A 31 13.44 7.20 -14.27
CA PRO A 31 14.16 5.93 -14.22
C PRO A 31 13.31 4.86 -13.53
N ASP A 32 13.01 3.77 -14.24
CA ASP A 32 12.21 2.62 -13.78
C ASP A 32 12.74 1.97 -12.48
N VAL A 33 14.01 2.21 -12.13
CA VAL A 33 14.67 1.62 -10.95
C VAL A 33 14.21 2.28 -9.64
N VAL A 34 13.73 3.53 -9.67
CA VAL A 34 13.12 4.18 -8.49
C VAL A 34 11.68 3.69 -8.26
N SER A 35 11.08 3.02 -9.26
CA SER A 35 9.66 2.66 -9.30
C SER A 35 9.30 1.50 -8.37
N SER A 36 10.18 0.50 -8.16
CA SER A 36 9.83 -0.70 -7.38
C SER A 36 9.57 -0.40 -5.90
N ASN A 37 10.48 0.31 -5.23
CA ASN A 37 10.32 0.69 -3.83
C ASN A 37 9.18 1.70 -3.61
N LEU A 38 8.90 2.56 -4.59
CA LEU A 38 7.77 3.49 -4.51
C LEU A 38 6.44 2.76 -4.68
N ALA A 39 6.35 1.84 -5.65
CA ALA A 39 5.17 1.01 -5.86
C ALA A 39 4.86 0.13 -4.64
N ASP A 40 5.89 -0.41 -3.99
CA ASP A 40 5.73 -1.22 -2.77
C ASP A 40 5.24 -0.41 -1.57
N ASN A 41 5.56 0.88 -1.52
CA ASN A 41 5.13 1.80 -0.47
C ASN A 41 3.78 2.47 -0.77
N LEU A 42 3.19 2.27 -1.96
CA LEU A 42 1.85 2.76 -2.25
C LEU A 42 0.84 2.20 -1.23
N TYR A 43 -0.13 3.04 -0.91
CA TYR A 43 -1.19 2.75 0.06
C TYR A 43 -0.69 2.42 1.47
N THR A 44 0.48 2.94 1.81
CA THR A 44 1.06 2.87 3.15
C THR A 44 0.93 4.22 3.85
N TYR A 45 0.28 4.22 5.01
CA TYR A 45 -0.07 5.44 5.73
C TYR A 45 0.36 5.38 7.19
N ARG A 46 0.67 6.54 7.76
CA ARG A 46 0.77 6.69 9.21
C ARG A 46 -0.63 6.74 9.80
N ALA A 47 -0.83 6.11 10.95
CA ALA A 47 -2.10 6.12 11.62
C ALA A 47 -1.97 6.02 13.13
N ILE A 48 -3.03 6.38 13.84
CA ILE A 48 -3.17 6.21 15.28
C ILE A 48 -4.37 5.29 15.52
N ILE A 49 -4.17 4.21 16.26
CA ILE A 49 -5.27 3.30 16.59
C ILE A 49 -6.08 3.87 17.74
N THR A 50 -7.34 4.18 17.48
CA THR A 50 -8.26 4.81 18.45
C THR A 50 -9.10 3.78 19.19
N SER A 51 -9.42 2.63 18.56
CA SER A 51 -10.16 1.56 19.25
C SER A 51 -9.85 0.17 18.70
N VAL A 52 -10.05 -0.84 19.54
CA VAL A 52 -9.93 -2.27 19.17
C VAL A 52 -11.24 -2.95 19.56
N TYR A 53 -12.04 -3.30 18.54
CA TYR A 53 -13.35 -3.94 18.72
C TYR A 53 -13.19 -5.43 18.97
N ASP A 54 -12.55 -6.11 18.02
CA ASP A 54 -12.39 -7.57 17.98
C ASP A 54 -10.92 -7.94 17.75
N GLY A 55 -10.59 -9.24 17.75
CA GLY A 55 -9.22 -9.71 17.51
C GLY A 55 -8.68 -9.41 16.10
N ASP A 56 -9.52 -9.00 15.16
CA ASP A 56 -9.15 -8.68 13.78
C ASP A 56 -9.67 -7.32 13.30
N THR A 57 -10.38 -6.55 14.13
CA THR A 57 -11.07 -5.32 13.71
C THR A 57 -10.72 -4.16 14.63
N VAL A 58 -10.18 -3.09 14.04
CA VAL A 58 -9.70 -1.90 14.74
C VAL A 58 -10.25 -0.62 14.12
N THR A 59 -10.25 0.48 14.87
CA THR A 59 -10.47 1.83 14.34
C THR A 59 -9.16 2.61 14.35
N ALA A 60 -8.90 3.32 13.26
CA ALA A 60 -7.71 4.14 13.12
C ALA A 60 -8.04 5.53 12.58
N ASP A 61 -7.25 6.50 13.03
CA ASP A 61 -7.15 7.82 12.42
C ASP A 61 -5.93 7.80 11.50
N ILE A 62 -6.16 7.97 10.20
CA ILE A 62 -5.15 7.81 9.15
C ILE A 62 -4.70 9.19 8.67
N ASP A 63 -3.39 9.42 8.66
CA ASP A 63 -2.75 10.62 8.12
C ASP A 63 -2.47 10.42 6.63
N LEU A 64 -3.14 11.20 5.79
CA LEU A 64 -2.99 11.18 4.33
C LEU A 64 -1.94 12.19 3.84
N GLY A 65 -1.29 12.92 4.77
CA GLY A 65 -0.42 14.04 4.46
C GLY A 65 -1.22 15.32 4.20
N MET A 66 -0.51 16.40 3.89
CA MET A 66 -1.11 17.71 3.54
C MET A 66 -2.12 18.24 4.58
N LYS A 67 -1.94 17.88 5.86
CA LYS A 67 -2.86 18.18 6.98
C LYS A 67 -4.25 17.53 6.85
N ILE A 68 -4.41 16.54 5.97
CA ILE A 68 -5.67 15.80 5.77
C ILE A 68 -5.64 14.53 6.62
N TRP A 69 -6.70 14.34 7.39
CA TRP A 69 -6.89 13.16 8.25
C TRP A 69 -8.19 12.46 7.94
N LEU A 70 -8.12 11.15 7.79
CA LEU A 70 -9.29 10.28 7.71
C LEU A 70 -9.52 9.66 9.10
N ARG A 71 -10.53 10.18 9.81
CA ARG A 71 -10.79 9.86 11.22
C ARG A 71 -11.79 8.72 11.36
N GLY A 72 -11.61 7.86 12.35
CA GLY A 72 -12.60 6.86 12.73
C GLY A 72 -12.77 5.70 11.74
N GLU A 73 -11.76 5.41 10.91
CA GLU A 73 -11.88 4.36 9.90
C GLU A 73 -11.73 2.97 10.47
N ARG A 74 -12.65 2.08 10.06
CA ARG A 74 -12.68 0.70 10.51
C ARG A 74 -11.86 -0.18 9.59
N LEU A 75 -10.80 -0.75 10.13
CA LEU A 75 -9.86 -1.61 9.43
C LEU A 75 -10.02 -3.05 9.91
N ARG A 76 -9.97 -4.00 8.97
CA ARG A 76 -9.88 -5.43 9.26
C ARG A 76 -8.48 -5.93 8.90
N LEU A 77 -7.87 -6.65 9.84
CA LEU A 77 -6.55 -7.23 9.67
C LEU A 77 -6.58 -8.26 8.53
N TRP A 78 -5.78 -8.00 7.50
CA TRP A 78 -5.69 -8.85 6.32
C TRP A 78 -4.97 -10.16 6.62
N GLY A 79 -5.41 -11.23 5.97
CA GLY A 79 -4.77 -12.55 6.01
C GLY A 79 -5.01 -13.33 7.30
N ILE A 80 -5.69 -12.74 8.28
CA ILE A 80 -5.96 -13.38 9.57
C ILE A 80 -7.46 -13.46 9.83
N ASP A 81 -7.85 -14.49 10.57
CA ASP A 81 -9.19 -14.68 11.10
C ASP A 81 -9.08 -14.99 12.59
N THR A 82 -9.81 -14.23 13.40
CA THR A 82 -9.86 -14.42 14.85
C THR A 82 -11.19 -15.04 15.28
N PRO A 83 -11.22 -15.81 16.37
CA PRO A 83 -12.49 -16.34 16.89
C PRO A 83 -13.51 -15.21 17.11
N GLU A 84 -14.72 -15.36 16.58
CA GLU A 84 -15.77 -14.34 16.74
C GLU A 84 -16.18 -14.16 18.21
N LEU A 85 -16.37 -12.92 18.65
CA LEU A 85 -16.75 -12.57 20.03
C LEU A 85 -18.21 -12.93 20.38
N ARG A 86 -19.06 -13.21 19.39
CA ARG A 86 -20.53 -13.15 19.57
C ARG A 86 -21.20 -14.46 20.01
N ARG A 87 -20.74 -15.66 19.64
CA ARG A 87 -21.42 -16.93 20.02
C ARG A 87 -20.47 -18.12 20.28
N GLY A 88 -20.76 -18.89 21.34
CA GLY A 88 -20.18 -20.22 21.61
C GLY A 88 -19.09 -20.29 22.69
N THR A 89 -18.55 -21.51 22.86
CA THR A 89 -17.54 -21.90 23.87
C THR A 89 -16.18 -21.18 23.73
N ARG A 90 -15.94 -20.51 22.59
CA ARG A 90 -14.66 -19.84 22.28
C ARG A 90 -14.59 -18.37 22.73
N ARG A 91 -15.58 -17.88 23.47
CA ARG A 91 -15.68 -16.46 23.89
C ARG A 91 -14.46 -15.99 24.70
N GLN A 92 -13.90 -16.86 25.54
CA GLN A 92 -12.68 -16.54 26.29
C GLN A 92 -11.45 -16.36 25.39
N ALA A 93 -11.28 -17.24 24.40
CA ALA A 93 -10.19 -17.13 23.42
C ALA A 93 -10.31 -15.84 22.59
N ALA A 94 -11.53 -15.49 22.17
CA ALA A 94 -11.81 -14.25 21.45
C ALA A 94 -11.47 -13.00 22.28
N ARG A 95 -11.79 -12.99 23.59
CA ARG A 95 -11.40 -11.93 24.52
C ARG A 95 -9.89 -11.82 24.66
N LYS A 96 -9.19 -12.94 24.87
CA LYS A 96 -7.72 -12.97 24.97
C LYS A 96 -7.05 -12.40 23.71
N ALA A 97 -7.53 -12.78 22.52
CA ALA A 97 -7.01 -12.25 21.25
C ALA A 97 -7.21 -10.73 21.13
N ARG A 98 -8.42 -10.24 21.43
CA ARG A 98 -8.74 -8.81 21.44
C ARG A 98 -7.88 -8.04 22.44
N ASP A 99 -7.75 -8.55 23.67
CA ASP A 99 -7.04 -7.86 24.75
C ASP A 99 -5.54 -7.84 24.49
N PHE A 100 -4.99 -8.92 23.93
CA PHE A 100 -3.62 -8.94 23.42
C PHE A 100 -3.41 -7.87 22.33
N LEU A 101 -4.27 -7.84 21.31
CA LEU A 101 -4.19 -6.83 20.25
C LEU A 101 -4.27 -5.41 20.83
N ARG A 102 -5.20 -5.18 21.76
CA ARG A 102 -5.36 -3.89 22.43
C ARG A 102 -4.07 -3.44 23.12
N ILE A 103 -3.43 -4.32 23.89
CA ILE A 103 -2.16 -4.02 24.56
C ILE A 103 -1.06 -3.65 23.54
N GLN A 104 -1.05 -4.30 22.38
CA GLN A 104 0.00 -4.06 21.38
C GLN A 104 -0.11 -2.70 20.69
N ILE A 105 -1.32 -2.28 20.30
CA ILE A 105 -1.49 -1.17 19.34
C ILE A 105 -2.42 -0.04 19.79
N LEU A 106 -3.22 -0.17 20.85
CA LEU A 106 -4.16 0.88 21.24
C LEU A 106 -3.43 2.19 21.62
N GLY A 107 -3.85 3.31 21.04
CA GLY A 107 -3.24 4.62 21.26
C GLY A 107 -1.84 4.79 20.64
N GLN A 108 -1.33 3.78 19.94
CA GLN A 108 0.00 3.80 19.36
C GLN A 108 -0.02 4.38 17.95
N LYS A 109 1.09 5.02 17.57
CA LYS A 109 1.39 5.38 16.18
C LYS A 109 1.85 4.13 15.43
N VAL A 110 1.19 3.82 14.33
CA VAL A 110 1.43 2.63 13.51
C VAL A 110 1.55 3.01 12.04
N ILE A 111 2.11 2.09 11.26
CA ILE A 111 2.08 2.13 9.80
C ILE A 111 1.04 1.12 9.32
N ILE A 112 0.20 1.52 8.37
CA ILE A 112 -0.89 0.72 7.84
C ILE A 112 -0.72 0.61 6.33
N LYS A 113 -0.70 -0.62 5.80
CA LYS A 113 -0.70 -0.90 4.36
C LYS A 113 -2.04 -1.49 3.94
N THR A 114 -2.75 -0.82 3.04
CA THR A 114 -4.04 -1.35 2.52
C THR A 114 -3.80 -2.28 1.32
N ILE A 115 -4.58 -3.36 1.20
CA ILE A 115 -4.32 -4.43 0.20
C ILE A 115 -5.14 -4.26 -1.10
N ARG A 116 -6.22 -3.49 -1.09
CA ARG A 116 -7.13 -3.39 -2.26
C ARG A 116 -7.68 -1.98 -2.53
N ASP A 117 -7.34 -1.02 -1.67
CA ASP A 117 -7.90 0.34 -1.66
C ASP A 117 -9.42 0.43 -1.95
N ARG A 118 -10.16 -0.62 -1.59
CA ARG A 118 -11.60 -0.73 -1.80
C ARG A 118 -12.19 -1.36 -0.56
N LYS A 119 -13.29 -0.77 -0.10
CA LYS A 119 -14.11 -1.34 0.96
C LYS A 119 -14.69 -2.65 0.45
N GLY A 120 -14.44 -3.76 1.16
CA GLY A 120 -15.01 -5.06 0.79
C GLY A 120 -16.54 -5.07 0.94
N LYS A 121 -17.18 -6.24 0.77
CA LYS A 121 -18.63 -6.44 0.95
C LYS A 121 -19.20 -5.85 2.26
N TYR A 122 -18.35 -5.68 3.27
CA TYR A 122 -18.71 -5.20 4.61
C TYR A 122 -18.29 -3.75 4.90
N GLY A 123 -17.93 -2.96 3.88
CA GLY A 123 -17.64 -1.52 4.07
C GLY A 123 -16.31 -1.22 4.78
N ARG A 124 -15.45 -2.22 5.00
CA ARG A 124 -14.18 -2.09 5.74
C ARG A 124 -12.98 -2.26 4.82
N TYR A 125 -11.92 -1.50 5.07
CA TYR A 125 -10.64 -1.72 4.41
C TYR A 125 -9.92 -2.94 4.99
N LEU A 126 -9.19 -3.65 4.13
CA LEU A 126 -8.29 -4.73 4.54
C LEU A 126 -6.88 -4.19 4.64
N ALA A 127 -6.26 -4.39 5.80
CA ALA A 127 -5.01 -3.74 6.15
C ALA A 127 -4.02 -4.67 6.85
N VAL A 128 -2.73 -4.43 6.62
CA VAL A 128 -1.64 -4.96 7.43
C VAL A 128 -1.12 -3.83 8.32
N ILE A 129 -0.99 -4.09 9.62
CA ILE A 129 -0.55 -3.10 10.60
C ILE A 129 0.87 -3.42 11.04
N TYR A 130 1.71 -2.39 11.04
CA TYR A 130 3.09 -2.44 11.50
C TYR A 130 3.29 -1.50 12.67
N LYS A 131 3.91 -2.00 13.74
CA LYS A 131 4.41 -1.21 14.87
C LYS A 131 5.93 -1.22 14.80
N GLY A 132 6.51 -0.13 14.29
CA GLY A 132 7.92 -0.13 13.91
C GLY A 132 8.16 -1.18 12.83
N GLN A 133 9.09 -2.12 13.07
CA GLN A 133 9.39 -3.23 12.15
C GLN A 133 8.51 -4.47 12.37
N VAL A 134 7.66 -4.47 13.40
CA VAL A 134 6.85 -5.64 13.77
C VAL A 134 5.54 -5.65 12.99
N ASN A 135 5.31 -6.71 12.21
CA ASN A 135 4.02 -6.99 11.59
C ASN A 135 3.05 -7.57 12.63
N ILE A 136 2.02 -6.80 12.98
CA ILE A 136 1.05 -7.16 14.02
C ILE A 136 0.17 -8.33 13.57
N ASN A 137 -0.15 -8.43 12.27
CA ASN A 137 -0.95 -9.53 11.74
C ASN A 137 -0.22 -10.88 11.93
N GLU A 138 1.07 -10.92 11.61
CA GLU A 138 1.89 -12.12 11.81
C GLU A 138 2.14 -12.40 13.29
N LEU A 139 2.33 -11.36 14.11
CA LEU A 139 2.45 -11.51 15.56
C LEU A 139 1.22 -12.22 16.15
N MET A 140 0.01 -11.84 15.72
CA MET A 140 -1.24 -12.48 16.14
C MET A 140 -1.31 -13.97 15.78
N ILE A 141 -0.79 -14.35 14.60
CA ILE A 141 -0.68 -15.77 14.20
C ILE A 141 0.35 -16.50 15.06
N SER A 142 1.54 -15.91 15.23
CA SER A 142 2.66 -16.54 15.96
C SER A 142 2.32 -16.85 17.43
N LYS A 143 1.45 -16.03 18.04
CA LYS A 143 0.97 -16.20 19.42
C LYS A 143 -0.32 -17.01 19.52
N SER A 144 -0.75 -17.66 18.43
CA SER A 144 -1.96 -18.49 18.36
C SER A 144 -3.27 -17.75 18.70
N TYR A 145 -3.29 -16.41 18.56
CA TYR A 145 -4.49 -15.60 18.73
C TYR A 145 -5.33 -15.50 17.45
N ALA A 146 -4.72 -15.74 16.29
CA ALA A 146 -5.39 -15.74 14.99
C ALA A 146 -4.95 -16.94 14.14
N ARG A 147 -5.80 -17.33 13.19
CA ARG A 147 -5.45 -18.30 12.14
C ARG A 147 -5.28 -17.58 10.81
N ARG A 148 -4.38 -18.08 9.97
CA ARG A 148 -4.23 -17.58 8.60
C ARG A 148 -5.42 -18.01 7.75
N TYR A 149 -6.09 -17.05 7.10
CA TYR A 149 -7.16 -17.35 6.15
C TYR A 149 -6.64 -17.28 4.71
N LYS A 150 -6.92 -18.33 3.91
CA LYS A 150 -6.54 -18.36 2.49
C LYS A 150 -7.35 -17.33 1.71
N VAL A 151 -6.70 -16.25 1.31
CA VAL A 151 -7.26 -15.36 0.27
C VAL A 151 -7.32 -16.16 -1.02
N ARG A 152 -8.53 -16.37 -1.59
CA ARG A 152 -8.66 -16.96 -2.93
C ARG A 152 -7.85 -16.10 -3.90
N ARG A 153 -6.81 -16.68 -4.48
CA ARG A 153 -5.95 -16.03 -5.47
C ARG A 153 -6.81 -15.79 -6.71
N LYS A 154 -7.19 -14.54 -6.95
CA LYS A 154 -7.67 -14.08 -8.27
C LYS A 154 -6.94 -12.78 -8.58
N LEU A 155 -5.62 -12.87 -8.70
CA LEU A 155 -4.74 -11.81 -9.22
C LEU A 155 -3.36 -12.44 -9.51
N GLN A 156 -3.31 -13.29 -10.53
CA GLN A 156 -2.06 -13.76 -11.19
C GLN A 156 -2.21 -13.66 -12.73
N LEU A 157 -3.19 -12.92 -13.25
CA LEU A 157 -3.48 -12.85 -14.70
C LEU A 157 -2.83 -11.65 -15.42
N THR A 158 -1.99 -10.86 -14.76
CA THR A 158 -1.33 -9.70 -15.41
C THR A 158 0.19 -9.79 -15.44
N THR A 159 0.78 -10.89 -14.99
CA THR A 159 2.24 -11.10 -15.00
C THR A 159 2.69 -12.11 -16.06
N ASP A 160 1.76 -12.74 -16.77
CA ASP A 160 2.05 -13.78 -17.78
C ASP A 160 1.88 -13.29 -19.23
N LEU A 161 1.77 -11.97 -19.46
CA LEU A 161 1.67 -11.36 -20.81
C LEU A 161 2.94 -10.59 -21.23
N SER A 162 4.06 -10.80 -20.54
CA SER A 162 5.35 -10.18 -20.87
C SER A 162 6.52 -11.17 -20.85
N ASN A 163 6.27 -12.40 -21.27
CA ASN A 163 7.32 -13.36 -21.67
C ASN A 163 7.05 -13.82 -23.10
#